data_AF-A0A8S0ZPA0-F1
#
_entry.id   AF-A0A8S0ZPA0-F1
#
_cell.length_a   1.000
_cell.length_b   1.000
_cell.length_c   1.000
_cell.angle_alpha   90.00
_cell.angle_beta   90.00
_cell.angle_gamma   90.00
#
_symmetry.space_group_name_H-M   'P 1'
#
loop_
_entity.id
_entity.type
_entity.pdbx_description
1 polymer ?
#
loop_
_entity_poly.entity_id
_entity_poly.type
_entity_poly.pdbx_seq_one_letter_code
_entity_poly.pdbx_strand_id
1 'polypeptide(L)'
;MSGLLYCGICCMLISAWGIIQLTILGSMFYFEVPILFEEVEAEDYDDYDDFIKKTKENYLAVAINCWIAAVVYIVTLALSCLCIMKAKRTAAREAKLLEDDEYVCTMREPKVQKKKRKVVD
;
A
#
# COMPACT_ATOMS: atom_id res chain seq x y z
N MET A 1 20.46 4.96 17.06
CA MET A 1 19.05 4.65 16.75
C MET A 1 18.46 5.48 15.60
N SER A 2 19.21 6.41 14.98
CA SER A 2 18.71 7.24 13.87
C SER A 2 18.63 6.50 12.52
N GLY A 3 19.51 5.53 12.26
CA GLY A 3 19.55 4.80 10.97
C GLY A 3 18.29 3.99 10.63
N LEU A 4 17.60 3.45 11.64
CA LEU A 4 16.35 2.70 11.45
C LEU A 4 15.16 3.60 11.06
N LEU A 5 15.14 4.86 11.52
CA LEU A 5 14.11 5.83 11.15
C LEU A 5 14.27 6.31 9.70
N TYR A 6 15.50 6.55 9.24
CA TYR A 6 15.78 6.91 7.85
C TYR A 6 15.43 5.77 6.87
N CYS A 7 15.69 4.52 7.27
CA CYS A 7 15.29 3.34 6.48
C CYS A 7 13.77 3.24 6.35
N GLY A 8 13.02 3.39 7.45
CA GLY A 8 11.56 3.31 7.43
C GLY A 8 10.90 4.40 6.55
N ILE A 9 11.41 5.63 6.59
CA ILE A 9 10.89 6.74 5.76
C ILE A 9 11.22 6.51 4.28
N CYS A 10 12.45 6.07 3.98
CA CYS A 10 12.86 5.75 2.62
C CYS A 10 11.98 4.66 2.00
N CYS A 11 11.73 3.57 2.74
CA CYS A 11 10.88 2.47 2.29
C CYS A 11 9.43 2.92 2.06
N MET A 12 8.88 3.82 2.89
CA MET A 12 7.54 4.38 2.65
C MET A 12 7.48 5.24 1.39
N LEU A 13 8.50 6.07 1.13
CA LEU A 13 8.55 6.93 -0.05
C LEU A 13 8.67 6.13 -1.35
N ILE A 14 9.56 5.14 -1.40
CA ILE A 14 9.71 4.26 -2.57
C ILE A 14 8.43 3.46 -2.81
N SER A 15 7.77 2.99 -1.75
CA SER A 15 6.50 2.27 -1.88
C SER A 15 5.38 3.15 -2.42
N ALA A 16 5.24 4.40 -1.92
CA ALA A 16 4.26 5.34 -2.43
C ALA A 16 4.53 5.71 -3.90
N TRP A 17 5.80 5.95 -4.23
CA TRP A 17 6.24 6.25 -5.59
C TRP A 17 5.93 5.11 -6.56
N GLY A 18 6.25 3.87 -6.19
CA GLY A 18 6.00 2.69 -7.02
C GLY A 18 4.50 2.48 -7.31
N ILE A 19 3.62 2.73 -6.34
CA ILE A 19 2.17 2.65 -6.56
C ILE A 19 1.72 3.70 -7.58
N ILE A 20 2.18 4.95 -7.44
CA ILE A 20 1.84 6.03 -8.37
C ILE A 20 2.33 5.67 -9.78
N GLN A 21 3.59 5.25 -9.92
CA GLN A 21 4.17 4.87 -11.22
C GLN A 21 3.36 3.76 -11.89
N LEU A 22 3.05 2.67 -11.18
CA LEU A 22 2.30 1.54 -11.74
C LEU A 22 0.88 1.92 -12.17
N THR A 23 0.21 2.79 -11.41
CA THR A 23 -1.14 3.27 -11.77
C THR A 23 -1.13 4.19 -13.00
N ILE A 24 -0.13 5.07 -13.12
CA ILE A 24 0.04 5.93 -14.29
C ILE A 24 0.38 5.08 -15.52
N LEU A 25 1.34 4.17 -15.40
CA LEU A 25 1.77 3.30 -16.50
C LEU A 25 0.61 2.41 -16.98
N GLY A 26 -0.13 1.78 -16.07
CA GLY A 26 -1.30 0.97 -16.41
C GLY A 26 -2.40 1.76 -17.13
N SER A 27 -2.64 3.01 -16.74
CA SER A 27 -3.61 3.87 -17.43
C SER A 27 -3.11 4.33 -18.81
N MET A 28 -1.81 4.60 -18.97
CA MET A 28 -1.22 4.89 -20.28
C MET A 28 -1.31 3.69 -21.24
N PHE A 29 -1.09 2.46 -20.77
CA PHE A 29 -1.29 1.28 -21.61
C PHE A 29 -2.77 1.08 -22.00
N TYR A 30 -3.71 1.40 -21.11
CA TYR A 30 -5.16 1.34 -21.43
C TYR A 30 -5.58 2.35 -22.50
N PHE A 31 -4.94 3.52 -22.55
CA PHE A 31 -5.19 4.52 -23.59
C PHE A 31 -4.38 4.32 -24.88
N GLU A 32 -3.67 3.19 -25.03
CA GLU A 32 -2.90 2.83 -26.23
C GLU A 32 -1.92 3.97 -26.64
N VAL A 33 -1.25 4.58 -25.66
CA VAL A 33 -0.41 5.76 -25.89
C VAL A 33 0.85 5.36 -26.71
N PRO A 34 1.18 6.08 -27.80
CA PRO A 34 2.24 5.68 -28.74
C PRO A 34 3.65 5.72 -28.15
N ILE A 35 3.86 6.38 -27.00
CA ILE A 35 5.16 6.43 -26.33
C ILE A 35 5.57 5.09 -25.69
N LEU A 36 4.60 4.19 -25.50
CA LEU A 36 4.79 2.86 -24.90
C LEU A 36 4.87 1.75 -25.96
N PHE A 37 5.01 2.12 -27.24
CA PHE A 37 4.97 1.19 -28.37
C PHE A 37 6.11 0.16 -28.33
N GLU A 38 7.29 0.54 -27.87
CA GLU A 38 8.46 -0.35 -27.74
C GLU A 38 8.22 -1.53 -26.77
N GLU A 39 7.32 -1.36 -25.80
CA GLU A 39 7.02 -2.40 -24.79
C GLU A 39 5.99 -3.43 -25.28
N VAL A 40 5.33 -3.18 -26.41
CA VAL A 40 4.22 -4.01 -26.95
C VAL A 40 4.51 -4.56 -28.34
N GLU A 41 5.69 -4.28 -28.89
CA GLU A 41 6.08 -4.82 -30.18
C GLU A 41 6.17 -6.36 -30.12
N ALA A 42 5.60 -7.02 -31.13
CA ALA A 42 5.79 -8.44 -31.36
C ALA A 42 7.00 -8.65 -32.28
N GLU A 43 7.70 -9.78 -32.09
CA GLU A 43 8.89 -10.15 -32.89
C GLU A 43 8.57 -10.39 -34.37
N ASP A 44 7.37 -10.90 -34.68
CA ASP A 44 6.95 -11.22 -36.05
C ASP A 44 5.52 -10.74 -36.34
N TYR A 45 5.35 -10.15 -37.52
CA TYR A 45 4.07 -9.72 -38.09
C TYR A 45 3.93 -10.26 -39.52
N ASP A 46 2.83 -10.95 -39.81
CA ASP A 46 2.59 -11.52 -41.14
C ASP A 46 2.08 -10.46 -42.14
N ASP A 47 1.16 -9.59 -41.70
CA ASP A 47 0.51 -8.57 -42.51
C ASP A 47 0.25 -7.29 -41.70
N TYR A 48 -0.05 -6.18 -42.39
CA TYR A 48 -0.37 -4.90 -41.73
C TYR A 48 -1.61 -4.98 -40.82
N ASP A 49 -2.63 -5.73 -41.22
CA ASP A 49 -3.82 -5.95 -40.38
C ASP A 49 -3.49 -6.78 -39.14
N ASP A 50 -2.58 -7.76 -39.27
CA ASP A 50 -2.12 -8.56 -38.13
C ASP A 50 -1.29 -7.71 -37.17
N PHE A 51 -0.46 -6.80 -37.69
CA PHE A 51 0.27 -5.80 -36.90
C PHE A 51 -0.66 -4.95 -36.04
N ILE A 52 -1.72 -4.37 -36.61
CA ILE A 52 -2.65 -3.52 -35.86
C ILE A 52 -3.36 -4.32 -34.77
N LYS A 53 -3.82 -5.54 -35.10
CA LYS A 53 -4.55 -6.39 -34.16
C LYS A 53 -3.67 -6.85 -33.01
N LYS A 54 -2.48 -7.37 -33.30
CA LYS A 54 -1.53 -7.93 -32.34
C LYS A 54 -0.96 -6.85 -31.41
N THR A 55 -0.65 -5.67 -31.96
CA THR A 55 -0.26 -4.50 -31.16
C THR A 55 -1.33 -4.13 -30.15
N LYS A 56 -2.59 -4.06 -30.58
CA LYS A 56 -3.72 -3.72 -29.70
C LYS A 56 -3.94 -4.76 -28.60
N GLU A 57 -3.85 -6.04 -28.95
CA GLU A 57 -3.94 -7.14 -27.98
C GLU A 57 -2.79 -7.07 -26.94
N ASN A 58 -1.57 -6.76 -27.39
CA ASN A 58 -0.41 -6.61 -26.52
C ASN A 58 -0.54 -5.41 -25.56
N TYR A 59 -1.01 -4.24 -26.03
CA TYR A 59 -1.31 -3.10 -25.18
C TYR A 59 -2.27 -3.47 -24.04
N LEU A 60 -3.35 -4.19 -24.37
CA LEU A 60 -4.34 -4.60 -23.39
C LEU A 60 -3.81 -5.65 -22.41
N ALA A 61 -3.01 -6.61 -22.90
CA ALA A 61 -2.36 -7.61 -22.06
C ALA A 61 -1.42 -6.97 -21.02
N VAL A 62 -0.56 -6.04 -21.46
CA VAL A 62 0.36 -5.31 -20.57
C VAL A 62 -0.39 -4.39 -19.61
N ALA A 63 -1.44 -3.71 -20.07
CA ALA A 63 -2.30 -2.89 -19.23
C ALA A 63 -2.91 -3.69 -18.07
N ILE A 64 -3.47 -4.87 -18.37
CA ILE A 64 -4.09 -5.75 -17.37
C ILE A 64 -3.04 -6.21 -16.35
N ASN A 65 -1.86 -6.63 -16.79
CA ASN A 65 -0.78 -7.04 -15.89
C ASN A 65 -0.35 -5.91 -14.95
N CYS A 66 -0.20 -4.69 -15.46
CA CYS A 66 0.09 -3.51 -14.64
C CYS A 66 -1.02 -3.21 -13.63
N TRP A 67 -2.29 -3.36 -14.04
CA TRP A 67 -3.42 -3.11 -13.15
C TRP A 67 -3.53 -4.14 -12.03
N ILE A 68 -3.33 -5.43 -12.35
CA ILE A 68 -3.27 -6.50 -11.35
C ILE A 68 -2.13 -6.23 -10.37
N ALA A 69 -0.94 -5.88 -10.87
CA ALA A 69 0.19 -5.52 -10.02
C ALA A 69 -0.17 -4.36 -9.09
N ALA A 70 -0.74 -3.27 -9.62
CA ALA A 70 -1.16 -2.11 -8.82
C ALA A 70 -2.15 -2.51 -7.71
N VAL A 71 -3.15 -3.35 -8.02
CA VAL A 71 -4.10 -3.86 -7.03
C VAL A 71 -3.40 -4.69 -5.95
N VAL A 72 -2.48 -5.59 -6.32
CA VAL A 72 -1.72 -6.41 -5.36
C VAL A 72 -0.87 -5.54 -4.42
N TYR A 73 -0.23 -4.49 -4.94
CA TYR A 73 0.52 -3.53 -4.11
C TYR A 73 -0.39 -2.77 -3.15
N ILE A 74 -1.55 -2.30 -3.60
CA ILE A 74 -2.54 -1.61 -2.75
C ILE A 74 -3.05 -2.54 -1.64
N VAL A 75 -3.39 -3.79 -1.96
CA VAL A 75 -3.84 -4.78 -0.98
C VAL A 75 -2.76 -5.09 0.04
N THR A 76 -1.51 -5.29 -0.40
CA THR A 76 -0.38 -5.56 0.49
C THR A 76 -0.10 -4.37 1.42
N LEU A 77 -0.20 -3.15 0.90
CA LEU A 77 -0.07 -1.91 1.69
C LEU A 77 -1.21 -1.79 2.71
N ALA A 78 -2.45 -2.09 2.31
CA ALA A 78 -3.61 -2.09 3.20
C ALA A 78 -3.45 -3.12 4.34
N LEU A 79 -3.04 -4.35 4.02
CA LEU A 79 -2.77 -5.39 5.01
C LEU A 79 -1.65 -4.99 5.96
N SER A 80 -0.55 -4.44 5.44
CA SER A 80 0.57 -3.94 6.25
C SER A 80 0.12 -2.82 7.19
N CYS A 81 -0.68 -1.88 6.71
CA CYS A 81 -1.25 -0.80 7.51
C CYS A 81 -2.17 -1.35 8.62
N LEU A 82 -3.05 -2.30 8.29
CA LEU A 82 -3.92 -2.94 9.27
C LEU A 82 -3.12 -3.70 10.34
N CYS A 83 -2.05 -4.40 9.97
CA CYS A 83 -1.14 -5.08 10.91
C CYS A 83 -0.45 -4.08 11.84
N ILE A 84 0.09 -2.98 11.30
CA ILE A 84 0.72 -1.91 12.10
C ILE A 84 -0.30 -1.27 13.05
N MET A 85 -1.52 -0.98 12.58
CA MET A 85 -2.59 -0.42 13.43
C MET A 85 -2.99 -1.38 14.55
N LYS A 86 -3.09 -2.69 14.27
CA LYS A 86 -3.36 -3.70 15.30
C LYS A 86 -2.22 -3.79 16.31
N ALA A 87 -0.97 -3.84 15.86
CA ALA A 87 0.19 -3.83 16.74
C ALA A 87 0.23 -2.59 17.65
N LYS A 88 -0.04 -1.40 17.08
CA LYS A 88 -0.16 -0.15 17.86
C LYS A 88 -1.32 -0.19 18.86
N ARG A 89 -2.45 -0.83 18.52
CA ARG A 89 -3.58 -1.01 19.44
C ARG A 89 -3.25 -1.96 20.59
N THR A 90 -2.47 -3.01 20.36
CA THR A 90 -2.00 -3.94 21.41
C THR A 90 -1.04 -3.23 22.36
N ALA A 91 -0.03 -2.53 21.83
CA ALA A 91 0.92 -1.75 22.65
C ALA A 91 0.21 -0.66 23.49
N ALA A 92 -0.82 0.00 22.93
CA ALA A 92 -1.62 0.98 23.67
C ALA A 92 -2.54 0.36 24.74
N ARG A 93 -2.88 -0.93 24.62
CA ARG A 93 -3.63 -1.66 25.66
C ARG A 93 -2.70 -2.09 26.79
N GLU A 94 -1.51 -2.59 26.46
CA GLU A 94 -0.48 -2.99 27.43
C GLU A 94 -0.03 -1.81 28.30
N ALA A 95 0.18 -0.62 27.70
CA ALA A 95 0.51 0.58 28.45
C ALA A 95 -0.56 0.96 29.50
N LYS A 96 -1.84 0.78 29.18
CA LYS A 96 -2.94 1.05 30.12
C LYS A 96 -3.06 0.02 31.24
N LEU A 97 -2.76 -1.25 30.94
CA LEU A 97 -2.75 -2.32 31.94
C LEU A 97 -1.62 -2.11 32.95
N LEU A 98 -0.44 -1.70 32.49
CA LEU A 98 0.68 -1.34 33.37
C LEU A 98 0.35 -0.14 34.27
N GLU A 99 -0.36 0.88 33.77
CA GLU A 99 -0.86 2.00 34.60
C GLU A 99 -1.85 1.53 35.69
N ASP A 100 -2.75 0.59 35.38
CA ASP A 100 -3.70 0.03 36.34
C ASP A 100 -3.00 -0.82 37.43
N ASP A 101 -1.97 -1.60 37.07
CA ASP A 101 -1.18 -2.42 38.01
C ASP A 101 -0.28 -1.56 38.93
N GLU A 102 0.28 -0.47 38.42
CA GLU A 102 1.10 0.47 39.21
C GLU A 102 0.25 1.15 40.31
N TYR A 103 -1.02 1.45 40.02
CA TYR A 103 -1.96 2.03 40.99
C TYR A 103 -2.32 1.06 42.13
N VAL A 104 -2.32 -0.26 41.90
CA VAL A 104 -2.55 -1.27 42.95
C VAL A 104 -1.38 -1.35 43.94
N CYS A 105 -0.15 -1.13 43.47
CA CYS A 105 1.06 -1.28 44.30
C CYS A 105 1.43 0.00 45.08
N THR A 106 0.89 1.16 44.68
CA THR A 106 1.09 2.44 45.36
C THR A 106 -0.20 2.91 46.03
N MET A 107 -0.23 3.00 47.36
CA MET A 107 -1.33 3.59 48.14
C MET A 107 -1.36 5.14 48.02
N ARG A 108 -1.25 5.68 46.80
CA ARG A 108 -1.38 7.11 46.51
C ARG A 108 -2.80 7.36 46.00
N GLU A 109 -3.50 8.34 46.58
CA GLU A 109 -4.90 8.63 46.24
C GLU A 109 -5.15 8.76 44.72
N PRO A 110 -6.27 8.20 44.20
CA PRO A 110 -6.52 8.16 42.77
C PRO A 110 -6.86 9.56 42.25
N LYS A 111 -6.06 10.08 41.32
CA LYS A 111 -6.55 11.11 40.41
C LYS A 111 -7.46 10.43 39.39
N VAL A 112 -8.77 10.64 39.52
CA VAL A 112 -9.82 10.15 38.62
C VAL A 112 -9.48 10.48 37.17
N GLN A 113 -8.85 9.54 36.45
CA GLN A 113 -8.67 9.64 35.02
C GLN A 113 -10.00 9.29 34.34
N LYS A 114 -10.66 10.32 33.80
CA LYS A 114 -11.92 10.19 33.06
C LYS A 114 -11.75 9.26 31.86
N LYS A 115 -12.14 7.99 32.01
CA LYS A 115 -12.30 7.04 30.91
C LYS A 115 -13.39 7.59 29.96
N LYS A 116 -13.00 8.23 28.85
CA LYS A 116 -13.92 8.52 27.73
C LYS A 116 -14.40 7.17 27.16
N ARG A 117 -15.49 6.65 27.70
CA ARG A 117 -16.27 5.56 27.13
C ARG A 117 -17.02 6.16 25.94
N LYS A 118 -16.52 5.98 24.70
CA LYS A 118 -17.37 6.09 23.52
C LYS A 118 -18.29 4.87 23.57
N VAL A 119 -19.48 5.07 24.14
CA VAL A 119 -20.64 4.21 23.93
C VAL A 119 -21.06 4.43 22.48
N VAL A 120 -21.04 3.38 21.69
CA VAL A 120 -21.71 3.33 20.39
C VAL A 120 -23.06 2.70 20.70
N ASP A 121 -24.09 3.54 20.76
CA ASP A 121 -25.45 3.20 20.36
C ASP A 121 -25.76 4.06 19.12
#